data_AF-A0A9E1QYM4-F1
#
_entry.id   AF-A0A9E1QYM4-F1
#
_cell.length_a   1.000
_cell.length_b   1.000
_cell.length_c   1.000
_cell.angle_alpha   90.00
_cell.angle_beta   90.00
_cell.angle_gamma   90.00
#
_symmetry.space_group_name_H-M   'P 1'
#
loop_
_entity.id
_entity.type
_entity.pdbx_description
1 polymer ?
#
loop_
_entity_poly.entity_id
_entity_poly.type
_entity_poly.pdbx_seq_one_letter_code
_entity_poly.pdbx_strand_id
1 'polypeptide(L)'
;MGETVFLKKVTRVISLLASMLVITATAIIYIKKDIITDIDSYRPKIDNYISSMFGNRTKIASITGEWNRLAPQISIKKISMLDSKNDQALVTLNDISLHINLIQSIFSRELVSRELSIGQMNILIQETKQGSWSIAGRDLGGKDTGVLRNIFNNRYIEIKSINATFNFLSGVKSTLRLQNTNLENKANFHRLTSNVYLEKNKDPVDFIIEAKGRGQNVANFDILAYLKLHYIDINAPLKKILRGFSPNIDKKIIELEAAMSGDIWLSAKRNENYRLYSNLQLYDVKHSNFKGGGQIQKVDTDIYGWYSSGRDMGLRFENLNFTWDDIRVQSTSIGASKKMHEEKILLSLDKVDLTLLSDISQKIDVIPKNITDLVGKIKPSGMLHNLYLEFTDQNIDHDFRLRANIEDAATHSWDGKPGFRKINGYIDIKSTSGLIELDSPNGFGFQLPDIFDEYIYRSSIKGNISWRYNNKNGALKIFSGLIKMDGVEGNSRSYFYMDIPDISSGLDPQYTSQWVSKILMLASKNLTYRIILISV
;
A
#
# COMPACT_ATOMS: atom_id res chain seq x y z
N MET A 1 81.92 -1.06 10.46
CA MET A 1 81.20 -2.32 10.85
C MET A 1 79.67 -2.26 10.69
N GLY A 2 79.04 -1.09 10.53
CA GLY A 2 77.57 -0.98 10.38
C GLY A 2 76.99 -1.32 9.00
N GLU A 3 77.70 -0.99 7.91
CA GLU A 3 77.19 -1.19 6.54
C GLU A 3 77.06 -2.67 6.13
N THR A 4 78.00 -3.52 6.56
CA THR A 4 77.98 -4.96 6.24
C THR A 4 76.86 -5.71 6.96
N VAL A 5 76.43 -5.24 8.13
CA VAL A 5 75.30 -5.80 8.88
C VAL A 5 73.95 -5.37 8.27
N PHE A 6 73.86 -4.13 7.79
CA PHE A 6 72.68 -3.63 7.07
C PHE A 6 72.49 -4.37 5.74
N LEU A 7 73.56 -4.50 4.93
CA LEU A 7 73.51 -5.25 3.67
C LEU A 7 73.09 -6.71 3.88
N LYS A 8 73.59 -7.38 4.93
CA LYS A 8 73.21 -8.76 5.29
C LYS A 8 71.74 -8.87 5.71
N LYS A 9 71.18 -7.87 6.43
CA LYS A 9 69.75 -7.85 6.78
C LYS A 9 68.88 -7.64 5.55
N VAL A 10 69.23 -6.68 4.68
CA VAL A 10 68.48 -6.39 3.45
C VAL A 10 68.50 -7.59 2.50
N THR A 11 69.66 -8.19 2.25
CA THR A 11 69.77 -9.40 1.42
C THR A 11 68.99 -10.57 2.00
N ARG A 12 68.97 -10.75 3.33
CA ARG A 12 68.17 -11.79 4.00
C ARG A 12 66.66 -11.55 3.86
N VAL A 13 66.20 -10.30 3.97
CA VAL A 13 64.79 -9.96 3.77
C VAL A 13 64.40 -10.16 2.31
N ILE A 14 65.22 -9.73 1.36
CA ILE A 14 64.99 -9.93 -0.07
C ILE A 14 64.98 -11.43 -0.41
N SER A 15 65.92 -12.23 0.13
CA SER A 15 65.93 -13.68 -0.10
C SER A 15 64.71 -14.36 0.51
N LEU A 16 64.26 -13.95 1.69
CA LEU A 16 63.03 -14.48 2.31
C LEU A 16 61.79 -14.11 1.48
N LEU A 17 61.70 -12.87 0.98
CA LEU A 17 60.61 -12.44 0.10
C LEU A 17 60.63 -13.22 -1.22
N ALA A 18 61.81 -13.41 -1.82
CA ALA A 18 61.97 -14.17 -3.05
C ALA A 18 61.61 -15.65 -2.85
N SER A 19 62.08 -16.29 -1.77
CA SER A 19 61.70 -17.66 -1.43
C SER A 19 60.20 -17.79 -1.18
N MET A 20 59.58 -16.84 -0.47
CA MET A 20 58.13 -16.85 -0.25
C MET A 20 57.35 -16.68 -1.56
N LEU A 21 57.84 -15.84 -2.48
CA LEU A 21 57.23 -15.64 -3.79
C LEU A 21 57.32 -16.92 -4.64
N VAL A 22 58.47 -17.61 -4.64
CA VAL A 22 58.64 -18.90 -5.32
C VAL A 22 57.74 -19.97 -4.72
N ILE A 23 57.67 -20.10 -3.38
CA ILE A 23 56.77 -21.05 -2.71
C ILE A 23 55.31 -20.77 -3.08
N THR A 24 54.91 -19.49 -3.09
CA THR A 24 53.57 -19.08 -3.48
C THR A 24 53.28 -19.41 -4.95
N ALA A 25 54.24 -19.16 -5.84
CA ALA A 25 54.12 -19.48 -7.26
C ALA A 25 53.99 -20.99 -7.51
N THR A 26 54.82 -21.81 -6.85
CA THR A 26 54.73 -23.28 -6.93
C THR A 26 53.40 -23.79 -6.37
N ALA A 27 52.93 -23.24 -5.25
CA ALA A 27 51.60 -23.58 -4.71
C ALA A 27 50.47 -23.23 -5.69
N ILE A 28 50.52 -22.04 -6.32
CA ILE A 28 49.54 -21.63 -7.34
C ILE A 28 49.56 -22.59 -8.55
N ILE A 29 50.75 -22.96 -9.03
CA ILE A 29 50.92 -23.90 -10.15
C ILE A 29 50.34 -25.27 -9.79
N TYR A 30 50.61 -25.76 -8.58
CA TYR A 30 50.09 -27.03 -8.10
C TYR A 30 48.55 -27.00 -8.01
N ILE A 31 47.96 -25.96 -7.41
CA ILE A 31 46.49 -25.82 -7.33
C ILE A 31 45.87 -25.72 -8.73
N LYS A 32 46.48 -24.95 -9.64
CA LYS A 32 45.99 -24.84 -11.02
C LYS A 32 45.96 -26.20 -11.72
N LYS A 33 47.08 -26.92 -11.69
CA LYS A 33 47.26 -28.16 -12.45
C LYS A 33 46.46 -29.31 -11.85
N ASP A 34 46.56 -29.52 -10.54
CA ASP A 34 46.06 -30.74 -9.91
C ASP A 34 44.65 -30.58 -9.33
N ILE A 35 44.21 -29.36 -9.00
CA ILE A 35 42.87 -29.14 -8.40
C ILE A 35 41.90 -28.51 -9.41
N ILE A 36 42.27 -27.39 -10.02
CA ILE A 36 41.33 -26.63 -10.86
C ILE A 36 41.11 -27.31 -12.21
N THR A 37 42.16 -27.83 -12.85
CA THR A 37 42.03 -28.46 -14.17
C THR A 37 41.23 -29.77 -14.10
N ASP A 38 41.34 -30.54 -13.01
CA ASP A 38 40.63 -31.82 -12.80
C ASP A 38 39.48 -31.70 -11.77
N ILE A 39 38.88 -30.52 -11.63
CA ILE A 39 37.89 -30.26 -10.58
C ILE A 39 36.64 -31.16 -10.69
N ASP A 40 36.31 -31.67 -11.88
CA ASP A 40 35.18 -32.59 -12.08
C ASP A 40 35.37 -33.94 -11.37
N SER A 41 36.61 -34.39 -11.15
CA SER A 41 36.87 -35.63 -10.38
C SER A 41 36.45 -35.50 -8.91
N TYR A 42 36.38 -34.26 -8.39
CA TYR A 42 35.89 -33.93 -7.06
C TYR A 42 34.36 -33.73 -7.01
N ARG A 43 33.65 -33.81 -8.14
CA ARG A 43 32.20 -33.58 -8.23
C ARG A 43 31.38 -34.30 -7.16
N PRO A 44 31.58 -35.61 -6.85
CA PRO A 44 30.81 -36.29 -5.81
C PRO A 44 31.00 -35.68 -4.41
N LYS A 45 32.21 -35.21 -4.10
CA LYS A 45 32.51 -34.54 -2.82
C LYS A 45 31.86 -33.16 -2.75
N ILE A 46 31.89 -32.41 -3.86
CA ILE A 46 31.25 -31.10 -3.97
C ILE A 46 29.72 -31.24 -3.89
N ASP A 47 29.14 -32.22 -4.56
CA ASP A 47 27.72 -32.55 -4.47
C ASP A 47 27.32 -32.84 -3.02
N ASN A 48 28.07 -33.68 -2.31
CA ASN A 48 27.81 -33.97 -0.90
C ASN A 48 27.93 -32.72 -0.02
N TYR A 49 28.95 -31.89 -0.25
CA TYR A 49 29.15 -30.65 0.51
C TYR A 49 27.99 -29.65 0.32
N ILE A 50 27.59 -29.42 -0.92
CA ILE A 50 26.45 -28.54 -1.24
C ILE A 50 25.16 -29.15 -0.67
N SER A 51 24.97 -30.47 -0.81
CA SER A 51 23.81 -31.16 -0.26
C SER A 51 23.69 -30.98 1.26
N SER A 52 24.80 -31.11 2.00
CA SER A 52 24.83 -30.86 3.44
C SER A 52 24.58 -29.40 3.80
N MET A 53 25.06 -28.46 2.99
CA MET A 53 24.87 -27.03 3.22
C MET A 53 23.40 -26.61 3.08
N PHE A 54 22.72 -27.06 2.02
CA PHE A 54 21.34 -26.67 1.75
C PHE A 54 20.32 -27.57 2.45
N GLY A 55 20.68 -28.82 2.77
CA GLY A 55 19.80 -29.81 3.39
C GLY A 55 18.96 -30.60 2.38
N ASN A 56 19.26 -30.48 1.09
CA ASN A 56 18.59 -31.17 -0.01
C ASN A 56 19.61 -31.92 -0.85
N ARG A 57 19.22 -33.05 -1.45
CA ARG A 57 20.08 -33.77 -2.37
C ARG A 57 20.36 -32.91 -3.59
N THR A 58 21.64 -32.70 -3.91
CA THR A 58 22.05 -32.02 -5.14
C THR A 58 22.55 -33.00 -6.18
N LYS A 59 22.42 -32.58 -7.45
CA LYS A 59 23.01 -33.27 -8.59
C LYS A 59 23.69 -32.23 -9.47
N ILE A 60 25.01 -32.29 -9.55
CA ILE A 60 25.81 -31.50 -10.47
C ILE A 60 26.01 -32.29 -11.77
N ALA A 61 25.82 -31.63 -12.92
CA ALA A 61 26.03 -32.26 -14.23
C ALA A 61 27.52 -32.35 -14.61
N SER A 62 28.23 -31.23 -14.56
CA SER A 62 29.67 -31.16 -14.81
C SER A 62 30.24 -29.88 -14.19
N ILE A 63 31.50 -29.97 -13.76
CA ILE A 63 32.27 -28.85 -13.23
C ILE A 63 33.49 -28.67 -14.11
N THR A 64 33.75 -27.45 -14.57
CA THR A 64 34.99 -27.10 -15.26
C THR A 64 35.71 -26.03 -14.46
N GLY A 65 37.03 -26.13 -14.39
CA GLY A 65 37.86 -25.17 -13.72
C GLY A 65 38.86 -24.58 -14.70
N GLU A 66 38.91 -23.25 -14.73
CA GLU A 66 39.88 -22.50 -15.51
C GLU A 66 40.66 -21.58 -14.59
N TRP A 67 41.90 -21.29 -14.95
CA TRP A 67 42.74 -20.37 -14.19
C TRP A 67 43.22 -19.25 -15.09
N ASN A 68 42.65 -18.06 -14.90
CA ASN A 68 43.00 -16.88 -15.67
C ASN A 68 43.77 -15.89 -14.80
N ARG A 69 45.03 -15.60 -15.16
CA ARG A 69 45.97 -14.76 -14.39
C ARG A 69 46.11 -15.23 -12.93
N LEU A 70 45.60 -14.43 -11.97
CA LEU A 70 45.65 -14.70 -10.52
C LEU A 70 44.27 -15.05 -9.93
N ALA A 71 43.28 -15.39 -10.77
CA ALA A 71 41.93 -15.71 -10.33
C ALA A 71 41.49 -17.07 -10.92
N PRO A 72 41.19 -18.06 -10.06
CA PRO A 72 40.51 -19.27 -10.48
C PRO A 72 39.06 -18.94 -10.80
N GLN A 73 38.57 -19.56 -11.86
CA GLN A 73 37.19 -19.53 -12.29
C GLN A 73 36.67 -20.97 -12.26
N ILE A 74 35.55 -21.17 -11.57
CA ILE A 74 34.85 -22.45 -11.54
C ILE A 74 33.53 -22.28 -12.25
N SER A 75 33.28 -23.10 -13.26
CA SER A 75 32.04 -23.08 -14.03
C SER A 75 31.30 -24.40 -13.84
N ILE A 76 29.98 -24.32 -13.65
CA ILE A 76 29.12 -25.48 -13.43
C ILE A 76 27.99 -25.42 -14.44
N LYS A 77 27.88 -26.47 -15.27
CA LYS A 77 26.91 -26.47 -16.37
C LYS A 77 25.47 -26.48 -15.86
N LYS A 78 25.21 -27.31 -14.86
CA LYS A 78 23.90 -27.44 -14.23
C LYS A 78 24.03 -27.98 -12.81
N ILE A 79 23.27 -27.39 -11.89
CA ILE A 79 23.02 -27.91 -10.55
C ILE A 79 21.51 -28.02 -10.37
N SER A 80 21.04 -29.17 -9.90
CA SER A 80 19.65 -29.36 -9.49
C SER A 80 19.59 -29.75 -8.01
N MET A 81 18.82 -29.01 -7.23
CA MET A 81 18.44 -29.35 -5.86
C MET A 81 17.11 -30.11 -5.92
N LEU A 82 17.11 -31.34 -5.43
CA LEU A 82 15.98 -32.25 -5.53
C LEU A 82 15.21 -32.33 -4.19
N ASP A 83 13.91 -32.51 -4.27
CA ASP A 83 13.09 -32.84 -3.12
C ASP A 83 13.44 -34.25 -2.61
N SER A 84 13.68 -34.34 -1.31
CA SER A 84 13.87 -35.58 -0.57
C SER A 84 12.75 -36.62 -0.76
N LYS A 85 11.52 -36.20 -1.09
CA LYS A 85 10.35 -37.10 -1.13
C LYS A 85 10.07 -37.71 -2.50
N ASN A 86 10.26 -36.95 -3.58
CA ASN A 86 9.82 -37.33 -4.92
C ASN A 86 10.86 -37.06 -6.03
N ASP A 87 12.10 -36.71 -5.67
CA ASP A 87 13.18 -36.33 -6.60
C ASP A 87 12.79 -35.18 -7.59
N GLN A 88 11.75 -34.40 -7.28
CA GLN A 88 11.39 -33.23 -8.08
C GLN A 88 12.44 -32.13 -7.89
N ALA A 89 12.86 -31.49 -8.99
CA ALA A 89 13.77 -30.36 -8.91
C ALA A 89 13.07 -29.14 -8.27
N LEU A 90 13.53 -28.73 -7.09
CA LEU A 90 13.04 -27.56 -6.36
C LEU A 90 13.77 -26.29 -6.78
N VAL A 91 15.06 -26.39 -7.04
CA VAL A 91 15.90 -25.31 -7.59
C VAL A 91 16.78 -25.90 -8.68
N THR A 92 16.85 -25.25 -9.84
CA THR A 92 17.79 -25.60 -10.91
C THR A 92 18.54 -24.37 -11.37
N LEU A 93 19.86 -24.45 -11.37
CA LEU A 93 20.77 -23.41 -11.81
C LEU A 93 21.53 -23.92 -13.04
N ASN A 94 21.52 -23.16 -14.13
CA ASN A 94 22.24 -23.45 -15.36
C ASN A 94 23.31 -22.39 -15.63
N ASP A 95 24.41 -22.81 -16.23
CA ASP A 95 25.53 -21.96 -16.66
C ASP A 95 26.01 -21.03 -15.53
N ILE A 96 26.45 -21.65 -14.45
CA ILE A 96 26.99 -20.97 -13.26
C ILE A 96 28.48 -20.71 -13.50
N SER A 97 28.95 -19.51 -13.19
CA SER A 97 30.37 -19.19 -13.19
C SER A 97 30.74 -18.40 -11.94
N LEU A 98 31.77 -18.86 -11.24
CA LEU A 98 32.25 -18.32 -9.98
C LEU A 98 33.70 -17.86 -10.15
N HIS A 99 33.93 -16.55 -10.02
CA HIS A 99 35.26 -15.97 -10.06
C HIS A 99 35.77 -15.75 -8.62
N ILE A 100 36.81 -16.48 -8.22
CA ILE A 100 37.30 -16.46 -6.83
C ILE A 100 38.27 -15.30 -6.63
N ASN A 101 38.12 -14.56 -5.53
CA ASN A 101 39.10 -13.59 -5.06
C ASN A 101 40.07 -14.28 -4.08
N LEU A 102 41.15 -14.87 -4.61
CA LEU A 102 42.11 -15.63 -3.82
C LEU A 102 42.74 -14.83 -2.68
N ILE A 103 43.18 -13.61 -2.97
CA ILE A 103 43.86 -12.76 -1.99
C ILE A 103 42.93 -12.52 -0.80
N GLN A 104 41.71 -12.04 -1.08
CA GLN A 104 40.74 -11.79 -0.02
C GLN A 104 40.37 -13.07 0.72
N SER A 105 40.20 -14.19 0.01
CA SER A 105 39.81 -15.47 0.61
C SER A 105 40.87 -16.02 1.58
N ILE A 106 42.15 -15.86 1.26
CA ILE A 106 43.27 -16.28 2.12
C ILE A 106 43.32 -15.41 3.38
N PHE A 107 43.17 -14.08 3.25
CA PHE A 107 43.19 -13.17 4.40
C PHE A 107 41.96 -13.31 5.30
N SER A 108 40.76 -13.55 4.74
CA SER A 108 39.54 -13.74 5.52
C SER A 108 39.36 -15.16 6.06
N ARG A 109 40.10 -16.15 5.53
CA ARG A 109 39.90 -17.59 5.78
C ARG A 109 38.48 -18.06 5.41
N GLU A 110 37.80 -17.34 4.52
CA GLU A 110 36.49 -17.66 3.99
C GLU A 110 36.56 -17.61 2.46
N LEU A 111 35.76 -18.43 1.77
CA LEU A 111 35.69 -18.34 0.31
C LEU A 111 35.00 -17.02 -0.09
N VAL A 112 35.74 -16.11 -0.70
CA VAL A 112 35.23 -14.83 -1.21
C VAL A 112 35.23 -14.85 -2.73
N SER A 113 34.05 -14.72 -3.31
CA SER A 113 33.92 -14.53 -4.75
C SER A 113 34.00 -13.04 -5.10
N ARG A 114 34.59 -12.75 -6.25
CA ARG A 114 34.50 -11.42 -6.86
C ARG A 114 33.18 -11.25 -7.60
N GLU A 115 32.74 -12.31 -8.26
CA GLU A 115 31.58 -12.34 -9.13
C GLU A 115 31.02 -13.77 -9.19
N LEU A 116 29.71 -13.88 -9.06
CA LEU A 116 28.93 -15.09 -9.29
C LEU A 116 27.91 -14.80 -10.40
N SER A 117 28.11 -15.37 -11.57
CA SER A 117 27.16 -15.27 -12.68
C SER A 117 26.35 -16.56 -12.80
N ILE A 118 25.04 -16.44 -12.99
CA ILE A 118 24.12 -17.56 -13.22
C ILE A 118 23.34 -17.26 -14.51
N GLY A 119 23.42 -18.15 -15.49
CA GLY A 119 22.68 -18.00 -16.75
C GLY A 119 21.18 -18.11 -16.55
N GLN A 120 20.71 -19.20 -15.93
CA GLN A 120 19.29 -19.40 -15.67
C GLN A 120 19.06 -20.03 -14.30
N MET A 121 18.11 -19.50 -13.56
CA MET A 121 17.66 -20.04 -12.28
C MET A 121 16.16 -20.36 -12.37
N ASN A 122 15.78 -21.61 -12.11
CA ASN A 122 14.39 -22.01 -11.98
C ASN A 122 14.15 -22.38 -10.52
N ILE A 123 13.15 -21.76 -9.88
CA ILE A 123 12.85 -21.93 -8.46
C ILE A 123 11.38 -22.31 -8.31
N LEU A 124 11.13 -23.35 -7.54
CA LEU A 124 9.80 -23.70 -7.06
C LEU A 124 9.64 -23.22 -5.62
N ILE A 125 8.67 -22.33 -5.42
CA ILE A 125 8.33 -21.73 -4.12
C ILE A 125 6.97 -22.28 -3.71
N GLN A 126 6.88 -22.85 -2.52
CA GLN A 126 5.69 -23.55 -2.04
C GLN A 126 5.17 -22.94 -0.76
N GLU A 127 3.88 -22.64 -0.70
CA GLU A 127 3.20 -22.21 0.51
C GLU A 127 3.04 -23.39 1.49
N THR A 128 3.42 -23.18 2.75
CA THR A 128 3.31 -24.18 3.82
C THR A 128 1.96 -24.08 4.51
N LYS A 129 1.55 -25.15 5.21
CA LYS A 129 0.27 -25.19 5.96
C LYS A 129 0.15 -24.09 7.03
N GLN A 130 1.28 -23.50 7.43
CA GLN A 130 1.38 -22.41 8.40
C GLN A 130 1.25 -21.02 7.76
N GLY A 131 1.06 -20.92 6.44
CA GLY A 131 1.00 -19.66 5.70
C GLY A 131 2.38 -19.03 5.41
N SER A 132 3.46 -19.74 5.74
CA SER A 132 4.82 -19.35 5.37
C SER A 132 5.15 -19.82 3.96
N TRP A 133 6.16 -19.23 3.33
CA TRP A 133 6.67 -19.69 2.05
C TRP A 133 7.91 -20.55 2.25
N SER A 134 8.11 -21.57 1.42
CA SER A 134 9.30 -22.42 1.46
C SER A 134 9.98 -22.52 0.09
N ILE A 135 11.31 -22.52 0.11
CA ILE A 135 12.16 -22.82 -1.05
C ILE A 135 13.03 -23.99 -0.69
N ALA A 136 13.07 -25.00 -1.56
CA ALA A 136 13.84 -26.22 -1.31
C ALA A 136 13.52 -26.87 0.07
N GLY A 137 12.28 -26.75 0.57
CA GLY A 137 11.90 -27.29 1.88
C GLY A 137 12.38 -26.47 3.09
N ARG A 138 12.87 -25.24 2.90
CA ARG A 138 13.21 -24.29 3.97
C ARG A 138 12.29 -23.08 3.96
N ASP A 139 11.83 -22.67 5.13
CA ASP A 139 10.94 -21.50 5.30
C ASP A 139 11.65 -20.16 5.04
N LEU A 140 11.02 -19.35 4.20
CA LEU A 140 11.30 -17.94 3.96
C LEU A 140 10.60 -17.12 5.05
N GLY A 141 11.34 -16.75 6.11
CA GLY A 141 10.80 -15.92 7.20
C GLY A 141 11.32 -16.27 8.60
N GLY A 142 12.10 -17.35 8.74
CA GLY A 142 12.79 -17.66 9.99
C GLY A 142 13.93 -16.70 10.32
N LYS A 143 14.25 -16.53 11.61
CA LYS A 143 15.41 -15.74 12.09
C LYS A 143 16.76 -16.29 11.62
N ASP A 144 16.79 -17.48 11.04
CA ASP A 144 18.01 -18.19 10.69
C ASP A 144 18.01 -18.59 9.22
N THR A 145 18.51 -17.70 8.38
CA THR A 145 18.76 -17.99 6.97
C THR A 145 20.27 -18.01 6.76
N GLY A 146 20.95 -19.06 7.25
CA GLY A 146 22.37 -19.29 6.92
C GLY A 146 22.68 -19.23 5.41
N VAL A 147 21.67 -19.39 4.55
CA VAL A 147 21.73 -19.19 3.10
C VAL A 147 21.95 -17.72 2.71
N LEU A 148 21.32 -16.75 3.38
CA LEU A 148 21.49 -15.32 3.09
C LEU A 148 22.92 -14.84 3.42
N ARG A 149 23.58 -15.45 4.41
CA ARG A 149 25.00 -15.18 4.70
C ARG A 149 25.86 -15.37 3.47
N ASN A 150 25.70 -16.51 2.81
CA ASN A 150 26.52 -16.84 1.65
C ASN A 150 26.22 -15.91 0.48
N ILE A 151 24.95 -15.50 0.30
CA ILE A 151 24.56 -14.52 -0.72
C ILE A 151 25.23 -13.17 -0.48
N PHE A 152 25.16 -12.63 0.74
CA PHE A 152 25.75 -11.33 1.07
C PHE A 152 27.28 -11.31 1.14
N ASN A 153 27.94 -12.47 1.28
CA ASN A 153 29.39 -12.60 1.20
C ASN A 153 29.94 -12.49 -0.23
N ASN A 154 29.10 -12.62 -1.27
CA ASN A 154 29.52 -12.37 -2.65
C ASN A 154 29.53 -10.87 -2.91
N ARG A 155 30.61 -10.32 -3.48
CA ARG A 155 30.64 -8.88 -3.81
C ARG A 155 29.61 -8.51 -4.88
N TYR A 156 29.44 -9.38 -5.87
CA TYR A 156 28.53 -9.18 -6.99
C TYR A 156 27.94 -10.53 -7.41
N ILE A 157 26.63 -10.59 -7.55
CA ILE A 157 25.90 -11.72 -8.12
C ILE A 157 25.09 -11.20 -9.30
N GLU A 158 25.23 -11.83 -10.46
CA GLU A 158 24.43 -11.58 -11.65
C GLU A 158 23.65 -12.84 -12.00
N ILE A 159 22.36 -12.68 -12.26
CA ILE A 159 21.49 -13.76 -12.73
C ILE A 159 20.73 -13.25 -13.96
N LYS A 160 21.04 -13.81 -15.13
CA LYS A 160 20.46 -13.33 -16.40
C LYS A 160 18.95 -13.57 -16.47
N SER A 161 18.49 -14.71 -15.98
CA SER A 161 17.06 -15.05 -15.93
C SER A 161 16.72 -15.88 -14.70
N ILE A 162 15.66 -15.50 -13.99
CA ILE A 162 15.06 -16.30 -12.92
C ILE A 162 13.61 -16.58 -13.30
N ASN A 163 13.21 -17.85 -13.31
CA ASN A 163 11.81 -18.25 -13.37
C ASN A 163 11.39 -18.75 -12.00
N ALA A 164 10.64 -17.94 -11.26
CA ALA A 164 10.10 -18.29 -9.96
C ALA A 164 8.64 -18.76 -10.13
N THR A 165 8.37 -20.00 -9.73
CA THR A 165 7.02 -20.59 -9.76
C THR A 165 6.50 -20.69 -8.33
N PHE A 166 5.42 -19.97 -8.05
CA PHE A 166 4.71 -19.98 -6.78
C PHE A 166 3.55 -20.98 -6.85
N ASN A 167 3.57 -21.96 -5.95
CA ASN A 167 2.49 -22.90 -5.72
C ASN A 167 1.80 -22.54 -4.40
N PHE A 168 0.58 -22.03 -4.51
CA PHE A 168 -0.26 -21.70 -3.36
C PHE A 168 -1.02 -22.94 -2.88
N LEU A 169 -1.34 -22.99 -1.58
CA LEU A 169 -2.18 -24.05 -1.00
C LEU A 169 -3.59 -24.05 -1.57
N SER A 170 -4.07 -22.90 -2.06
CA SER A 170 -5.33 -22.77 -2.79
C SER A 170 -5.37 -23.52 -4.12
N GLY A 171 -4.22 -24.07 -4.58
CA GLY A 171 -4.07 -24.72 -5.88
C GLY A 171 -3.74 -23.75 -7.02
N VAL A 172 -3.74 -22.43 -6.74
CA VAL A 172 -3.30 -21.42 -7.70
C VAL A 172 -1.81 -21.58 -7.97
N LYS A 173 -1.41 -21.43 -9.24
CA LYS A 173 -0.01 -21.33 -9.65
C LYS A 173 0.23 -19.98 -10.30
N SER A 174 1.36 -19.36 -9.96
CA SER A 174 1.79 -18.09 -10.54
C SER A 174 3.27 -18.15 -10.87
N THR A 175 3.65 -17.63 -12.02
CA THR A 175 5.03 -17.56 -12.48
C THR A 175 5.48 -16.11 -12.57
N LEU A 176 6.66 -15.83 -12.03
CA LEU A 176 7.36 -14.56 -12.17
C LEU A 176 8.67 -14.79 -12.91
N ARG A 177 8.91 -14.02 -13.96
CA ARG A 177 10.15 -14.08 -14.71
C ARG A 177 10.95 -12.81 -14.43
N LEU A 178 12.09 -12.96 -13.78
CA LEU A 178 13.01 -11.87 -13.52
C LEU A 178 14.14 -11.95 -14.54
N GLN A 179 14.56 -10.81 -15.08
CA GLN A 179 15.70 -10.70 -15.98
C GLN A 179 16.70 -9.68 -15.44
N ASN A 180 17.97 -9.83 -15.83
CA ASN A 180 19.05 -8.91 -15.48
C ASN A 180 19.11 -8.64 -13.96
N THR A 181 19.05 -9.71 -13.16
CA THR A 181 18.99 -9.59 -11.71
C THR A 181 20.40 -9.46 -11.15
N ASN A 182 20.70 -8.30 -10.56
CA ASN A 182 22.02 -8.01 -10.03
C ASN A 182 21.92 -7.75 -8.52
N LEU A 183 22.78 -8.40 -7.74
CA LEU A 183 22.97 -8.13 -6.33
C LEU A 183 24.39 -7.63 -6.08
N GLU A 184 24.50 -6.38 -5.68
CA GLU A 184 25.74 -5.74 -5.26
C GLU A 184 25.83 -5.72 -3.73
N ASN A 185 26.93 -6.21 -3.17
CA ASN A 185 27.20 -6.16 -1.74
C ASN A 185 28.50 -5.40 -1.46
N LYS A 186 28.40 -4.33 -0.68
CA LYS A 186 29.55 -3.50 -0.25
C LYS A 186 29.44 -3.16 1.22
N ALA A 187 30.22 -3.85 2.04
CA ALA A 187 30.27 -3.67 3.49
C ALA A 187 28.88 -3.77 4.16
N ASN A 188 28.23 -2.63 4.40
CA ASN A 188 26.91 -2.55 5.02
C ASN A 188 25.80 -2.11 4.05
N PHE A 189 26.09 -2.04 2.76
CA PHE A 189 25.16 -1.65 1.71
C PHE A 189 24.94 -2.83 0.77
N HIS A 190 23.68 -3.08 0.46
CA HIS A 190 23.23 -4.14 -0.44
C HIS A 190 22.26 -3.51 -1.44
N ARG A 191 22.44 -3.79 -2.73
CA ARG A 191 21.51 -3.34 -3.77
C ARG A 191 21.13 -4.51 -4.66
N LEU A 192 19.83 -4.76 -4.78
CA LEU A 192 19.24 -5.71 -5.71
C LEU A 192 18.53 -4.93 -6.81
N THR A 193 18.83 -5.20 -8.08
CA THR A 193 18.10 -4.65 -9.23
C THR A 193 17.56 -5.78 -10.10
N SER A 194 16.40 -5.62 -10.72
CA SER A 194 15.81 -6.63 -11.61
C SER A 194 14.74 -6.04 -12.53
N ASN A 195 14.54 -6.64 -13.71
CA ASN A 195 13.34 -6.42 -14.53
C ASN A 195 12.37 -7.58 -14.30
N VAL A 196 11.20 -7.31 -13.72
CA VAL A 196 10.23 -8.34 -13.34
C VAL A 196 9.09 -8.38 -14.35
N TYR A 197 8.93 -9.49 -15.05
CA TYR A 197 7.82 -9.74 -15.96
C TYR A 197 6.73 -10.55 -15.26
N LEU A 198 5.55 -9.95 -15.20
CA LEU A 198 4.33 -10.60 -14.73
C LEU A 198 3.69 -11.42 -15.85
N GLU A 199 2.94 -12.47 -15.51
CA GLU A 199 2.19 -13.24 -16.50
C GLU A 199 1.33 -12.32 -17.38
N LYS A 200 1.27 -12.61 -18.69
CA LYS A 200 0.47 -11.86 -19.69
C LYS A 200 0.89 -10.40 -19.93
N ASN A 201 1.78 -9.83 -19.12
CA ASN A 201 2.34 -8.50 -19.35
C ASN A 201 3.58 -8.60 -20.25
N LYS A 202 3.65 -7.72 -21.26
CA LYS A 202 4.80 -7.63 -22.16
C LYS A 202 5.92 -6.79 -21.54
N ASP A 203 5.53 -5.72 -20.87
CA ASP A 203 6.45 -4.76 -20.27
C ASP A 203 6.85 -5.19 -18.86
N PRO A 204 8.10 -4.90 -18.46
CA PRO A 204 8.59 -5.26 -17.13
C PRO A 204 8.11 -4.26 -16.07
N VAL A 205 8.25 -4.67 -14.82
CA VAL A 205 8.37 -3.77 -13.68
C VAL A 205 9.86 -3.64 -13.37
N ASP A 206 10.41 -2.43 -13.44
CA ASP A 206 11.78 -2.21 -12.98
C ASP A 206 11.79 -2.17 -11.45
N PHE A 207 12.65 -2.96 -10.85
CA PHE A 207 12.68 -3.18 -9.42
C PHE A 207 14.07 -2.92 -8.86
N ILE A 208 14.14 -2.07 -7.83
CA ILE A 208 15.36 -1.78 -7.09
C ILE A 208 15.06 -1.92 -5.60
N ILE A 209 15.85 -2.72 -4.89
CA ILE A 209 15.92 -2.70 -3.42
C ILE A 209 17.31 -2.27 -3.01
N GLU A 210 17.38 -1.32 -2.10
CA GLU A 210 18.57 -0.97 -1.36
C GLU A 210 18.38 -1.27 0.12
N ALA A 211 19.39 -1.86 0.74
CA ALA A 211 19.40 -2.20 2.14
C ALA A 211 20.68 -1.71 2.81
N LYS A 212 20.53 -1.07 3.97
CA LYS A 212 21.62 -0.61 4.83
C LYS A 212 21.61 -1.33 6.17
N GLY A 213 22.60 -2.16 6.41
CA GLY A 213 22.76 -2.89 7.66
C GLY A 213 24.00 -3.78 7.68
N ARG A 214 24.34 -4.28 8.87
CA ARG A 214 25.45 -5.23 9.05
C ARG A 214 24.91 -6.53 9.61
N GLY A 215 25.52 -7.64 9.22
CA GLY A 215 25.15 -8.97 9.70
C GLY A 215 24.08 -9.64 8.83
N GLN A 216 23.53 -10.73 9.34
CA GLN A 216 22.64 -11.63 8.59
C GLN A 216 21.15 -11.42 8.89
N ASN A 217 20.84 -10.57 9.88
CA ASN A 217 19.47 -10.29 10.28
C ASN A 217 18.90 -9.10 9.50
N VAL A 218 18.19 -9.41 8.41
CA VAL A 218 17.58 -8.41 7.52
C VAL A 218 16.49 -7.59 8.23
N ALA A 219 15.91 -8.10 9.33
CA ALA A 219 14.94 -7.34 10.13
C ALA A 219 15.54 -6.05 10.73
N ASN A 220 16.86 -5.99 10.85
CA ASN A 220 17.58 -4.82 11.35
C ASN A 220 18.12 -3.93 10.23
N PHE A 221 17.64 -4.05 8.99
CA PHE A 221 18.12 -3.24 7.88
C PHE A 221 17.20 -2.02 7.67
N ASP A 222 17.79 -0.90 7.25
CA ASP A 222 17.00 0.16 6.63
C ASP A 222 16.86 -0.16 5.15
N ILE A 223 15.64 -0.33 4.69
CA ILE A 223 15.32 -0.80 3.34
C ILE A 223 14.61 0.31 2.58
N LEU A 224 15.07 0.57 1.36
CA LEU A 224 14.39 1.37 0.36
C LEU A 224 14.07 0.47 -0.82
N ALA A 225 12.84 0.49 -1.32
CA ALA A 225 12.50 -0.17 -2.56
C ALA A 225 11.86 0.82 -3.52
N TYR A 226 12.16 0.67 -4.81
CA TYR A 226 11.60 1.44 -5.89
C TYR A 226 11.09 0.49 -6.96
N LEU A 227 9.87 0.72 -7.42
CA LEU A 227 9.23 -0.01 -8.51
C LEU A 227 8.79 0.99 -9.57
N LYS A 228 9.17 0.74 -10.83
CA LYS A 228 8.66 1.47 -11.98
C LYS A 228 7.74 0.57 -12.80
N LEU A 229 6.50 1.00 -12.97
CA LEU A 229 5.44 0.28 -13.64
C LEU A 229 5.28 0.82 -15.07
N HIS A 230 5.58 -0.01 -16.06
CA HIS A 230 5.39 0.32 -17.48
C HIS A 230 4.08 -0.29 -17.97
N TYR A 231 2.94 0.34 -17.66
CA TYR A 231 1.61 -0.09 -18.12
C TYR A 231 1.30 -1.58 -17.82
N ILE A 232 1.19 -1.90 -16.54
CA ILE A 232 0.95 -3.25 -16.04
C ILE A 232 -0.56 -3.52 -15.95
N ASP A 233 -1.04 -4.50 -16.71
CA ASP A 233 -2.39 -5.05 -16.57
C ASP A 233 -2.48 -5.85 -15.26
N ILE A 234 -3.32 -5.38 -14.34
CA ILE A 234 -3.51 -5.98 -13.01
C ILE A 234 -4.63 -7.05 -12.96
N ASN A 235 -5.32 -7.29 -14.07
CA ASN A 235 -6.55 -8.07 -14.13
C ASN A 235 -6.39 -9.54 -13.72
N ALA A 236 -5.29 -10.19 -14.11
CA ALA A 236 -5.10 -11.62 -13.84
C ALA A 236 -3.90 -11.92 -12.91
N PRO A 237 -2.72 -11.32 -13.11
CA PRO A 237 -1.54 -11.69 -12.31
C PRO A 237 -1.68 -11.22 -10.86
N LEU A 238 -2.09 -9.97 -10.67
CA LEU A 238 -2.24 -9.38 -9.34
C LEU A 238 -3.38 -10.04 -8.57
N LYS A 239 -4.53 -10.31 -9.21
CA LYS A 239 -5.66 -11.04 -8.57
C LYS A 239 -5.23 -12.42 -8.04
N LYS A 240 -4.45 -13.19 -8.81
CA LYS A 240 -3.91 -14.49 -8.38
C LYS A 240 -3.00 -14.35 -7.17
N ILE A 241 -2.09 -13.38 -7.22
CA ILE A 241 -1.11 -13.11 -6.16
C ILE A 241 -1.82 -12.66 -4.88
N LEU A 242 -2.72 -11.67 -4.96
CA LEU A 242 -3.45 -11.13 -3.81
C LEU A 242 -4.32 -12.17 -3.11
N ARG A 243 -5.07 -12.99 -3.88
CA ARG A 243 -5.85 -14.11 -3.31
C ARG A 243 -4.99 -15.13 -2.59
N GLY A 244 -3.77 -15.31 -3.06
CA GLY A 244 -2.81 -16.20 -2.45
C GLY A 244 -2.25 -15.67 -1.13
N PHE A 245 -1.91 -14.38 -1.06
CA PHE A 245 -1.36 -13.77 0.17
C PHE A 245 -2.43 -13.37 1.20
N SER A 246 -3.67 -13.11 0.77
CA SER A 246 -4.77 -12.73 1.65
C SER A 246 -6.04 -13.49 1.26
N PRO A 247 -6.20 -14.74 1.70
CA PRO A 247 -7.35 -15.57 1.31
C PRO A 247 -8.69 -15.04 1.82
N ASN A 248 -8.68 -14.20 2.87
CA ASN A 248 -9.87 -13.59 3.48
C ASN A 248 -10.23 -12.22 2.90
N ILE A 249 -9.49 -11.71 1.91
CA ILE A 249 -9.82 -10.42 1.30
C ILE A 249 -11.18 -10.52 0.58
N ASP A 250 -12.05 -9.54 0.80
CA ASP A 250 -13.40 -9.55 0.23
C ASP A 250 -13.30 -9.66 -1.30
N LYS A 251 -14.04 -10.62 -1.89
CA LYS A 251 -14.07 -10.85 -3.33
C LYS A 251 -14.40 -9.57 -4.10
N LYS A 252 -15.23 -8.69 -3.54
CA LYS A 252 -15.59 -7.41 -4.14
C LYS A 252 -14.40 -6.46 -4.29
N ILE A 253 -13.41 -6.53 -3.40
CA ILE A 253 -12.18 -5.71 -3.48
C ILE A 253 -11.26 -6.20 -4.61
N ILE A 254 -11.34 -7.47 -4.98
CA ILE A 254 -10.46 -8.12 -5.99
C ILE A 254 -11.02 -7.99 -7.41
N GLU A 255 -12.22 -7.43 -7.60
CA GLU A 255 -12.86 -7.35 -8.92
C GLU A 255 -12.40 -6.16 -9.77
N LEU A 256 -11.55 -5.28 -9.23
CA LEU A 256 -10.93 -4.19 -9.97
C LEU A 256 -10.20 -4.71 -11.23
N GLU A 257 -10.53 -4.13 -12.37
CA GLU A 257 -9.83 -4.33 -13.63
C GLU A 257 -9.25 -3.01 -14.12
N ALA A 258 -7.95 -2.97 -14.39
CA ALA A 258 -7.26 -1.76 -14.86
C ALA A 258 -5.88 -2.12 -15.43
N ALA A 259 -5.30 -1.19 -16.19
CA ALA A 259 -3.86 -1.12 -16.41
C ALA A 259 -3.25 -0.01 -15.54
N MET A 260 -2.01 -0.18 -15.07
CA MET A 260 -1.36 0.72 -14.13
C MET A 260 0.03 1.15 -14.62
N SER A 261 0.30 2.46 -14.62
CA SER A 261 1.66 2.99 -14.82
C SER A 261 2.03 3.94 -13.69
N GLY A 262 3.33 4.10 -13.47
CA GLY A 262 3.84 5.04 -12.48
C GLY A 262 4.98 4.48 -11.66
N ASP A 263 5.22 5.12 -10.52
CA ASP A 263 6.37 4.84 -9.68
C ASP A 263 5.93 4.62 -8.24
N ILE A 264 6.53 3.63 -7.58
CA ILE A 264 6.25 3.28 -6.18
C ILE A 264 7.56 3.30 -5.41
N TRP A 265 7.60 4.04 -4.31
CA TRP A 265 8.68 4.03 -3.34
C TRP A 265 8.19 3.46 -2.02
N LEU A 266 8.93 2.49 -1.48
CA LEU A 266 8.70 1.90 -0.18
C LEU A 266 9.93 2.14 0.68
N SER A 267 9.73 2.48 1.95
CA SER A 267 10.80 2.53 2.93
C SER A 267 10.40 1.76 4.18
N ALA A 268 11.30 0.94 4.71
CA ALA A 268 11.17 0.28 5.99
C ALA A 268 12.39 0.63 6.84
N LYS A 269 12.16 1.23 8.00
CA LYS A 269 13.23 1.52 8.97
C LYS A 269 13.24 0.47 10.07
N ARG A 270 14.39 0.33 10.73
CA ARG A 270 14.60 -0.58 11.88
C ARG A 270 13.60 -0.45 13.02
N ASN A 271 12.95 0.71 13.17
CA ASN A 271 11.98 0.99 14.23
C ASN A 271 10.54 0.70 13.79
N GLU A 272 10.36 -0.26 12.88
CA GLU A 272 9.04 -0.70 12.39
C GLU A 272 8.19 0.45 11.83
N ASN A 273 8.86 1.45 11.25
CA ASN A 273 8.21 2.52 10.51
C ASN A 273 8.32 2.23 9.02
N TYR A 274 7.17 2.12 8.39
CA TYR A 274 7.02 1.85 6.98
C TYR A 274 6.38 3.05 6.31
N ARG A 275 6.85 3.39 5.12
CA ARG A 275 6.26 4.44 4.29
C ARG A 275 6.12 3.96 2.86
N LEU A 276 5.05 4.39 2.24
CA LEU A 276 4.72 4.24 0.84
C LEU A 276 4.56 5.64 0.26
N TYR A 277 5.21 5.89 -0.87
CA TYR A 277 4.92 7.03 -1.73
C TYR A 277 4.74 6.51 -3.16
N SER A 278 3.82 7.06 -3.92
CA SER A 278 3.63 6.65 -5.29
C SER A 278 2.96 7.73 -6.13
N ASN A 279 3.34 7.86 -7.40
CA ASN A 279 2.52 8.51 -8.43
C ASN A 279 1.94 7.41 -9.31
N LEU A 280 0.61 7.25 -9.31
CA LEU A 280 -0.07 6.21 -10.07
C LEU A 280 -1.03 6.78 -11.10
N GLN A 281 -1.07 6.11 -12.23
CA GLN A 281 -2.03 6.30 -13.28
C GLN A 281 -2.71 4.97 -13.53
N LEU A 282 -4.03 4.93 -13.41
CA LEU A 282 -4.84 3.78 -13.76
C LEU A 282 -5.60 4.08 -15.05
N TYR A 283 -5.69 3.08 -15.93
CA TYR A 283 -6.37 3.16 -17.21
C TYR A 283 -7.47 2.11 -17.29
N ASP A 284 -8.57 2.48 -17.96
CA ASP A 284 -9.71 1.60 -18.23
C ASP A 284 -10.23 0.91 -16.97
N VAL A 285 -10.38 1.68 -15.89
CA VAL A 285 -10.77 1.17 -14.58
C VAL A 285 -12.23 0.71 -14.64
N LYS A 286 -12.42 -0.59 -14.40
CA LYS A 286 -13.71 -1.26 -14.33
C LYS A 286 -13.87 -1.93 -12.98
N HIS A 287 -15.10 -1.94 -12.50
CA HIS A 287 -15.44 -2.59 -11.24
C HIS A 287 -16.89 -3.10 -11.32
N SER A 288 -17.17 -4.25 -10.71
CA SER A 288 -18.50 -4.86 -10.67
C SER A 288 -19.58 -3.98 -10.04
N ASN A 289 -19.22 -3.22 -9.00
CA ASN A 289 -20.05 -2.22 -8.35
C ASN A 289 -20.45 -0.99 -9.20
N PHE A 290 -19.93 -0.84 -10.43
CA PHE A 290 -20.30 0.27 -11.32
C PHE A 290 -21.58 -0.08 -12.11
N LYS A 291 -22.65 0.70 -11.90
CA LYS A 291 -23.91 0.52 -12.63
C LYS A 291 -23.73 0.79 -14.11
N GLY A 292 -24.40 -0.01 -14.94
CA GLY A 292 -24.43 0.16 -16.40
C GLY A 292 -23.12 -0.17 -17.11
N GLY A 293 -22.14 -0.77 -16.43
CA GLY A 293 -20.86 -1.17 -17.03
C GLY A 293 -19.97 0.01 -17.43
N GLY A 294 -20.18 1.20 -16.84
CA GLY A 294 -19.33 2.36 -17.08
C GLY A 294 -17.87 2.09 -16.68
N GLN A 295 -16.93 2.65 -17.44
CA GLN A 295 -15.50 2.54 -17.17
C GLN A 295 -14.92 3.94 -16.91
N ILE A 296 -14.03 4.05 -15.93
CA ILE A 296 -13.28 5.28 -15.71
C ILE A 296 -12.04 5.20 -16.59
N GLN A 297 -11.97 6.06 -17.61
CA GLN A 297 -10.92 5.99 -18.65
C GLN A 297 -9.52 6.16 -18.05
N LYS A 298 -9.40 7.10 -17.11
CA LYS A 298 -8.13 7.42 -16.46
C LYS A 298 -8.34 7.91 -15.04
N VAL A 299 -7.49 7.44 -14.14
CA VAL A 299 -7.34 7.96 -12.78
C VAL A 299 -5.88 8.35 -12.59
N ASP A 300 -5.63 9.60 -12.22
CA ASP A 300 -4.30 10.08 -11.80
C ASP A 300 -4.35 10.42 -10.32
N THR A 301 -3.37 9.95 -9.53
CA THR A 301 -3.29 10.25 -8.10
C THR A 301 -1.90 10.00 -7.53
N ASP A 302 -1.52 10.78 -6.53
CA ASP A 302 -0.40 10.49 -5.66
C ASP A 302 -0.87 9.73 -4.42
N ILE A 303 -0.16 8.68 -4.02
CA ILE A 303 -0.50 7.86 -2.84
C ILE A 303 0.59 8.00 -1.79
N TYR A 304 0.19 8.32 -0.57
CA TYR A 304 1.04 8.36 0.60
C TYR A 304 0.50 7.39 1.65
N GLY A 305 1.31 6.41 2.04
CA GLY A 305 0.98 5.47 3.10
C GLY A 305 2.01 5.49 4.21
N TRP A 306 1.57 5.28 5.45
CA TRP A 306 2.47 5.09 6.58
C TRP A 306 1.93 4.06 7.55
N TYR A 307 2.85 3.33 8.18
CA TYR A 307 2.56 2.45 9.29
C TYR A 307 3.67 2.59 10.31
N SER A 308 3.28 2.92 11.54
CA SER A 308 4.16 3.00 12.70
C SER A 308 3.66 1.98 13.72
N SER A 309 4.42 0.91 13.95
CA SER A 309 4.05 -0.12 14.92
C SER A 309 3.67 0.48 16.28
N GLY A 310 2.49 0.10 16.78
CA GLY A 310 1.93 0.57 18.06
C GLY A 310 1.47 2.03 18.12
N ARG A 311 1.65 2.85 17.07
CA ARG A 311 1.26 4.28 17.08
C ARG A 311 0.08 4.56 16.16
N ASP A 312 0.30 4.49 14.86
CA ASP A 312 -0.66 4.93 13.85
C ASP A 312 -0.43 4.29 12.50
N MET A 313 -1.47 4.30 11.68
CA MET A 313 -1.37 3.97 10.27
C MET A 313 -2.26 4.89 9.46
N GLY A 314 -1.92 5.11 8.20
CA GLY A 314 -2.78 5.85 7.31
C GLY A 314 -2.42 5.70 5.85
N LEU A 315 -3.37 6.09 5.02
CA LEU A 315 -3.30 6.09 3.57
C LEU A 315 -3.98 7.36 3.08
N ARG A 316 -3.32 8.08 2.19
CA ARG A 316 -3.82 9.30 1.57
C ARG A 316 -3.63 9.23 0.06
N PHE A 317 -4.68 9.58 -0.65
CA PHE A 317 -4.71 9.84 -2.07
C PHE A 317 -4.73 11.37 -2.22
N GLU A 318 -3.75 11.93 -2.91
CA GLU A 318 -3.67 13.34 -3.22
C GLU A 318 -3.82 13.54 -4.72
N ASN A 319 -4.25 14.74 -5.11
CA ASN A 319 -4.42 15.13 -6.50
C ASN A 319 -5.24 14.10 -7.29
N LEU A 320 -6.30 13.55 -6.70
CA LEU A 320 -7.15 12.58 -7.37
C LEU A 320 -7.88 13.27 -8.52
N ASN A 321 -7.60 12.82 -9.73
CA ASN A 321 -8.23 13.28 -10.96
C ASN A 321 -8.80 12.08 -11.71
N PHE A 322 -10.07 12.13 -12.07
CA PHE A 322 -10.65 11.14 -12.95
C PHE A 322 -11.85 11.68 -13.72
N THR A 323 -12.15 11.04 -14.84
CA THR A 323 -13.36 11.30 -15.63
C THR A 323 -14.17 10.02 -15.78
N TRP A 324 -15.43 10.09 -15.38
CA TRP A 324 -16.39 8.99 -15.46
C TRP A 324 -17.66 9.44 -16.18
N ASP A 325 -17.69 9.21 -17.50
CA ASP A 325 -18.67 9.80 -18.43
C ASP A 325 -18.65 11.34 -18.33
N ASP A 326 -19.74 11.96 -17.86
CA ASP A 326 -19.84 13.41 -17.64
C ASP A 326 -19.29 13.86 -16.28
N ILE A 327 -19.03 12.93 -15.35
CA ILE A 327 -18.51 13.25 -14.02
C ILE A 327 -17.02 13.53 -14.13
N ARG A 328 -16.60 14.72 -13.68
CA ARG A 328 -15.20 15.14 -13.66
C ARG A 328 -14.81 15.50 -12.24
N VAL A 329 -13.94 14.68 -11.64
CA VAL A 329 -13.32 14.98 -10.35
C VAL A 329 -11.93 15.50 -10.61
N GLN A 330 -11.61 16.66 -10.03
CA GLN A 330 -10.32 17.33 -10.22
C GLN A 330 -9.71 17.70 -8.88
N SER A 331 -8.47 17.29 -8.65
CA SER A 331 -7.63 17.72 -7.52
C SER A 331 -8.30 17.54 -6.16
N THR A 332 -8.91 16.39 -5.89
CA THR A 332 -9.45 16.04 -4.57
C THR A 332 -8.46 15.16 -3.81
N SER A 333 -8.36 15.36 -2.51
CA SER A 333 -7.56 14.54 -1.61
C SER A 333 -8.45 13.76 -0.66
N ILE A 334 -8.18 12.46 -0.53
CA ILE A 334 -8.91 11.55 0.35
C ILE A 334 -7.90 10.87 1.26
N GLY A 335 -8.12 10.91 2.57
CA GLY A 335 -7.24 10.30 3.55
C GLY A 335 -8.00 9.46 4.56
N ALA A 336 -7.44 8.32 4.93
CA ALA A 336 -7.90 7.49 6.03
C ALA A 336 -6.71 7.24 6.98
N SER A 337 -6.94 7.36 8.28
CA SER A 337 -5.92 7.03 9.29
C SER A 337 -6.54 6.39 10.52
N LYS A 338 -5.80 5.53 11.19
CA LYS A 338 -6.19 4.88 12.44
C LYS A 338 -5.10 5.11 13.48
N LYS A 339 -5.50 5.66 14.64
CA LYS A 339 -4.64 5.68 15.82
C LYS A 339 -4.81 4.36 16.57
N MET A 340 -3.71 3.64 16.81
CA MET A 340 -3.78 2.30 17.38
C MET A 340 -4.25 2.29 18.84
N HIS A 341 -3.88 3.30 19.63
CA HIS A 341 -4.19 3.35 21.06
C HIS A 341 -5.62 3.82 21.36
N GLU A 342 -6.20 4.67 20.50
CA GLU A 342 -7.55 5.23 20.69
C GLU A 342 -8.63 4.40 19.95
N GLU A 343 -8.23 3.42 19.13
CA GLU A 343 -9.08 2.72 18.15
C GLU A 343 -9.92 3.65 17.25
N LYS A 344 -9.48 4.91 17.12
CA LYS A 344 -10.15 5.95 16.33
C LYS A 344 -9.67 5.93 14.90
N ILE A 345 -10.64 5.89 14.00
CA ILE A 345 -10.48 6.02 12.56
C ILE A 345 -10.88 7.43 12.17
N LEU A 346 -10.03 8.12 11.42
CA LEU A 346 -10.29 9.42 10.82
C LEU A 346 -10.31 9.27 9.31
N LEU A 347 -11.45 9.57 8.69
CA LEU A 347 -11.58 9.82 7.27
C LEU A 347 -11.56 11.33 7.02
N SER A 348 -10.89 11.74 5.96
CA SER A 348 -10.70 13.15 5.60
C SER A 348 -10.85 13.33 4.10
N LEU A 349 -11.60 14.35 3.70
CA LEU A 349 -11.71 14.81 2.33
C LEU A 349 -11.47 16.33 2.32
N ASP A 350 -10.58 16.80 1.46
CA ASP A 350 -10.27 18.24 1.37
C ASP A 350 -11.43 19.04 0.81
N LYS A 351 -12.08 18.53 -0.24
CA LYS A 351 -13.25 19.12 -0.88
C LYS A 351 -14.21 18.05 -1.41
N VAL A 352 -15.51 18.34 -1.31
CA VAL A 352 -16.59 17.51 -1.84
C VAL A 352 -17.60 18.39 -2.55
N ASP A 353 -17.73 18.21 -3.85
CA ASP A 353 -18.83 18.78 -4.63
C ASP A 353 -20.08 17.91 -4.40
N LEU A 354 -21.11 18.51 -3.78
CA LEU A 354 -22.33 17.80 -3.40
C LEU A 354 -23.15 17.35 -4.61
N THR A 355 -23.05 18.07 -5.74
CA THR A 355 -23.70 17.70 -7.00
C THR A 355 -23.00 16.49 -7.61
N LEU A 356 -21.67 16.50 -7.69
CA LEU A 356 -20.91 15.33 -8.17
C LEU A 356 -21.11 14.11 -7.27
N LEU A 357 -21.15 14.30 -5.95
CA LEU A 357 -21.41 13.20 -5.01
C LEU A 357 -22.78 12.57 -5.26
N SER A 358 -23.80 13.39 -5.56
CA SER A 358 -25.12 12.89 -5.96
C SER A 358 -25.04 12.04 -7.22
N ASP A 359 -24.36 12.50 -8.26
CA ASP A 359 -24.22 11.78 -9.53
C ASP A 359 -23.44 10.46 -9.36
N ILE A 360 -22.32 10.49 -8.63
CA ILE A 360 -21.53 9.30 -8.28
C ILE A 360 -22.39 8.31 -7.50
N SER A 361 -23.21 8.80 -6.56
CA SER A 361 -24.01 7.91 -5.71
C SER A 361 -25.04 7.10 -6.48
N GLN A 362 -25.51 7.65 -7.60
CA GLN A 362 -26.45 6.98 -8.48
C GLN A 362 -25.76 5.91 -9.33
N LYS A 363 -24.45 6.02 -9.59
CA LYS A 363 -23.67 5.09 -10.43
C LYS A 363 -23.01 3.94 -9.65
N ILE A 364 -23.03 3.93 -8.32
CA ILE A 364 -22.40 2.89 -7.48
C ILE A 364 -23.47 2.04 -6.78
N ASP A 365 -23.39 0.70 -6.90
CA ASP A 365 -24.38 -0.24 -6.32
C ASP A 365 -24.23 -0.47 -4.81
N VAL A 366 -23.10 -0.08 -4.21
CA VAL A 366 -22.80 -0.34 -2.79
C VAL A 366 -23.52 0.64 -1.85
N ILE A 367 -24.03 1.76 -2.37
CA ILE A 367 -24.65 2.79 -1.54
C ILE A 367 -26.08 2.37 -1.18
N PRO A 368 -26.43 2.35 0.13
CA PRO A 368 -27.78 2.03 0.58
C PRO A 368 -28.87 2.86 -0.11
N LYS A 369 -29.96 2.19 -0.51
CA LYS A 369 -31.05 2.81 -1.30
C LYS A 369 -31.71 4.00 -0.59
N ASN A 370 -31.82 3.95 0.74
CA ASN A 370 -32.33 5.06 1.56
C ASN A 370 -31.50 6.34 1.40
N ILE A 371 -30.19 6.21 1.19
CA ILE A 371 -29.30 7.36 0.95
C ILE A 371 -29.50 7.87 -0.47
N THR A 372 -29.50 6.98 -1.47
CA THR A 372 -29.67 7.39 -2.88
C THR A 372 -31.03 8.04 -3.13
N ASP A 373 -32.10 7.49 -2.55
CA ASP A 373 -33.46 8.04 -2.67
C ASP A 373 -33.55 9.42 -2.02
N LEU A 374 -32.91 9.61 -0.86
CA LEU A 374 -32.91 10.89 -0.19
C LEU A 374 -32.07 11.94 -0.93
N VAL A 375 -30.87 11.58 -1.38
CA VAL A 375 -30.02 12.47 -2.18
C VAL A 375 -30.75 12.89 -3.47
N GLY A 376 -31.49 11.96 -4.10
CA GLY A 376 -32.33 12.25 -5.25
C GLY A 376 -33.51 13.20 -4.97
N LYS A 377 -34.01 13.24 -3.73
CA LYS A 377 -35.06 14.18 -3.28
C LYS A 377 -34.51 15.54 -2.86
N ILE A 378 -33.49 15.55 -2.00
CA ILE A 378 -32.88 16.77 -1.47
C ILE A 378 -32.12 17.51 -2.57
N LYS A 379 -31.53 16.78 -3.52
CA LYS A 379 -30.68 17.28 -4.61
C LYS A 379 -29.70 18.34 -4.11
N PRO A 380 -28.79 17.96 -3.19
CA PRO A 380 -27.86 18.90 -2.61
C PRO A 380 -26.88 19.43 -3.66
N SER A 381 -26.52 20.71 -3.55
CA SER A 381 -25.46 21.35 -4.35
C SER A 381 -24.57 22.22 -3.48
N GLY A 382 -23.46 22.68 -4.05
CA GLY A 382 -22.44 23.46 -3.34
C GLY A 382 -21.23 22.61 -2.94
N MET A 383 -20.34 23.20 -2.15
CA MET A 383 -19.06 22.61 -1.79
C MET A 383 -18.97 22.39 -0.28
N LEU A 384 -18.47 21.22 0.12
CA LEU A 384 -17.97 20.99 1.48
C LEU A 384 -16.45 21.04 1.46
N HIS A 385 -15.84 21.76 2.39
CA HIS A 385 -14.40 21.82 2.57
C HIS A 385 -13.97 21.26 3.92
N ASN A 386 -12.81 20.62 3.95
CA ASN A 386 -12.23 20.03 5.15
C ASN A 386 -13.22 19.10 5.86
N LEU A 387 -13.78 18.15 5.11
CA LEU A 387 -14.69 17.15 5.64
C LEU A 387 -13.90 16.12 6.45
N TYR A 388 -14.18 16.01 7.74
CA TYR A 388 -13.60 15.02 8.64
C TYR A 388 -14.69 14.15 9.22
N LEU A 389 -14.53 12.84 9.15
CA LEU A 389 -15.39 11.86 9.82
C LEU A 389 -14.51 11.01 10.75
N GLU A 390 -14.73 11.16 12.06
CA GLU A 390 -14.07 10.39 13.11
C GLU A 390 -15.05 9.35 13.66
N PHE A 391 -14.63 8.10 13.80
CA PHE A 391 -15.43 7.02 14.42
C PHE A 391 -14.55 5.92 15.01
N THR A 392 -15.13 5.01 15.78
CA THR A 392 -14.43 3.84 16.36
C THR A 392 -14.73 2.56 15.59
N ASP A 393 -13.76 1.64 15.56
CA ASP A 393 -13.83 0.36 14.82
C ASP A 393 -15.03 -0.53 15.25
N GLN A 394 -15.52 -0.34 16.48
CA GLN A 394 -16.51 -1.22 17.09
C GLN A 394 -17.96 -0.90 16.69
N ASN A 395 -18.30 0.36 16.37
CA ASN A 395 -19.60 0.72 15.78
C ASN A 395 -19.68 2.21 15.36
N ILE A 396 -19.81 2.49 14.05
CA ILE A 396 -20.03 3.84 13.53
C ILE A 396 -21.37 4.47 14.00
N ASP A 397 -22.35 3.65 14.40
CA ASP A 397 -23.69 4.12 14.78
C ASP A 397 -23.78 4.72 16.19
N HIS A 398 -22.74 4.53 17.02
CA HIS A 398 -22.75 4.96 18.42
C HIS A 398 -21.75 6.08 18.74
N ASP A 399 -20.58 6.09 18.09
CA ASP A 399 -19.54 7.09 18.33
C ASP A 399 -18.95 7.56 17.01
N PHE A 400 -19.52 8.66 16.50
CA PHE A 400 -18.99 9.36 15.34
C PHE A 400 -19.00 10.88 15.55
N ARG A 401 -18.11 11.56 14.84
CA ARG A 401 -18.11 13.01 14.70
C ARG A 401 -17.80 13.42 13.26
N LEU A 402 -18.71 14.15 12.63
CA LEU A 402 -18.54 14.74 11.31
C LEU A 402 -18.30 16.24 11.44
N ARG A 403 -17.31 16.78 10.75
CA ARG A 403 -17.04 18.22 10.67
C ARG A 403 -16.78 18.64 9.24
N ALA A 404 -17.33 19.79 8.83
CA ALA A 404 -17.05 20.36 7.52
C ALA A 404 -17.32 21.88 7.51
N ASN A 405 -16.66 22.58 6.60
CA ASN A 405 -17.06 23.93 6.20
C ASN A 405 -17.98 23.82 4.99
N ILE A 406 -18.98 24.67 4.93
CA ILE A 406 -20.01 24.68 3.90
C ILE A 406 -19.83 25.95 3.08
N GLU A 407 -19.75 25.81 1.75
CA GLU A 407 -19.71 26.91 0.81
C GLU A 407 -20.84 26.76 -0.21
N ASP A 408 -21.67 27.79 -0.30
CA ASP A 408 -22.80 27.93 -1.22
C ASP A 408 -23.69 26.69 -1.31
N ALA A 409 -23.95 26.03 -0.17
CA ALA A 409 -24.79 24.86 -0.17
C ALA A 409 -26.25 25.21 -0.42
N ALA A 410 -26.92 24.34 -1.17
CA ALA A 410 -28.35 24.44 -1.40
C ALA A 410 -29.03 23.06 -1.35
N THR A 411 -30.30 23.08 -0.99
CA THR A 411 -31.19 21.92 -0.95
C THR A 411 -32.54 22.31 -1.55
N HIS A 412 -33.14 21.42 -2.33
CA HIS A 412 -34.52 21.59 -2.76
C HIS A 412 -35.47 21.39 -1.60
N SER A 413 -36.72 21.86 -1.71
CA SER A 413 -37.79 21.46 -0.82
C SER A 413 -38.27 20.04 -1.16
N TRP A 414 -38.59 19.22 -0.17
CA TRP A 414 -39.07 17.85 -0.37
C TRP A 414 -40.08 17.47 0.72
N ASP A 415 -41.12 16.69 0.41
CA ASP A 415 -42.06 16.15 1.41
C ASP A 415 -42.56 17.18 2.47
N GLY A 416 -42.87 18.42 2.04
CA GLY A 416 -43.29 19.53 2.91
C GLY A 416 -42.16 20.21 3.71
N LYS A 417 -40.89 19.88 3.43
CA LYS A 417 -39.70 20.41 4.10
C LYS A 417 -39.11 21.61 3.37
N PRO A 418 -38.51 22.55 4.12
CA PRO A 418 -37.97 23.75 3.52
C PRO A 418 -36.81 23.46 2.58
N GLY A 419 -36.79 24.19 1.47
CA GLY A 419 -35.61 24.33 0.62
C GLY A 419 -34.72 25.45 1.13
N PHE A 420 -33.41 25.34 0.91
CA PHE A 420 -32.45 26.37 1.32
C PHE A 420 -31.46 26.65 0.20
N ARG A 421 -30.95 27.88 0.14
CA ARG A 421 -29.93 28.31 -0.83
C ARG A 421 -28.91 29.22 -0.18
N LYS A 422 -27.69 29.21 -0.73
CA LYS A 422 -26.57 30.04 -0.27
C LYS A 422 -26.23 29.83 1.21
N ILE A 423 -26.26 28.58 1.66
CA ILE A 423 -25.82 28.24 3.02
C ILE A 423 -24.30 28.25 3.04
N ASN A 424 -23.74 29.10 3.91
CA ASN A 424 -22.31 29.15 4.19
C ASN A 424 -22.09 29.02 5.70
N GLY A 425 -20.98 28.39 6.08
CA GLY A 425 -20.57 28.31 7.48
C GLY A 425 -19.91 26.98 7.85
N TYR A 426 -20.20 26.48 9.04
CA TYR A 426 -19.53 25.31 9.62
C TYR A 426 -20.54 24.35 10.24
N ILE A 427 -20.30 23.04 10.09
CA ILE A 427 -21.11 21.99 10.69
C ILE A 427 -20.25 21.06 11.54
N ASP A 428 -20.76 20.70 12.73
CA ASP A 428 -20.19 19.72 13.65
C ASP A 428 -21.30 18.81 14.15
N ILE A 429 -21.33 17.58 13.65
CA ILE A 429 -22.33 16.58 13.98
C ILE A 429 -21.68 15.49 14.82
N LYS A 430 -22.33 15.12 15.92
CA LYS A 430 -22.00 13.97 16.77
C LYS A 430 -23.18 13.02 16.80
N SER A 431 -22.99 11.82 17.36
CA SER A 431 -24.04 10.80 17.44
C SER A 431 -25.33 11.23 18.17
N THR A 432 -25.25 12.16 19.13
CA THR A 432 -26.38 12.61 19.96
C THR A 432 -26.61 14.12 19.93
N SER A 433 -25.82 14.87 19.16
CA SER A 433 -25.94 16.32 19.10
C SER A 433 -25.30 16.87 17.83
N GLY A 434 -25.64 18.10 17.47
CA GLY A 434 -24.89 18.80 16.45
C GLY A 434 -25.07 20.30 16.52
N LEU A 435 -24.25 20.98 15.72
CA LEU A 435 -24.16 22.43 15.61
C LEU A 435 -23.97 22.78 14.13
N ILE A 436 -24.75 23.74 13.66
CA ILE A 436 -24.51 24.45 12.42
C ILE A 436 -24.31 25.92 12.79
N GLU A 437 -23.16 26.46 12.43
CA GLU A 437 -22.89 27.89 12.44
C GLU A 437 -23.14 28.42 11.04
N LEU A 438 -24.10 29.34 10.91
CA LEU A 438 -24.47 30.00 9.68
C LEU A 438 -23.75 31.34 9.63
N ASP A 439 -23.05 31.59 8.51
CA ASP A 439 -22.41 32.87 8.20
C ASP A 439 -22.47 33.08 6.68
N SER A 440 -23.65 33.45 6.17
CA SER A 440 -23.82 33.81 4.76
C SER A 440 -23.92 35.34 4.62
N PRO A 441 -22.83 36.05 4.30
CA PRO A 441 -22.83 37.50 4.18
C PRO A 441 -23.45 38.01 2.87
N ASN A 442 -23.55 37.15 1.85
CA ASN A 442 -23.90 37.51 0.46
C ASN A 442 -25.15 36.79 -0.05
N GLY A 443 -26.16 36.74 0.81
CA GLY A 443 -27.46 36.17 0.50
C GLY A 443 -27.74 34.87 1.25
N PHE A 444 -29.01 34.67 1.57
CA PHE A 444 -29.56 33.43 2.10
C PHE A 444 -30.99 33.28 1.58
N GLY A 445 -31.35 32.10 1.11
CA GLY A 445 -32.70 31.83 0.62
C GLY A 445 -33.31 30.66 1.38
N PHE A 446 -34.59 30.77 1.72
CA PHE A 446 -35.37 29.63 2.21
C PHE A 446 -36.75 29.60 1.55
N GLN A 447 -37.24 28.41 1.28
CA GLN A 447 -38.57 28.17 0.69
C GLN A 447 -39.35 27.27 1.62
N LEU A 448 -40.62 27.58 1.87
CA LEU A 448 -41.52 26.77 2.69
C LEU A 448 -42.68 26.32 1.79
N PRO A 449 -42.62 25.14 1.15
CA PRO A 449 -43.50 24.78 0.03
C PRO A 449 -45.00 24.80 0.35
N ASP A 450 -45.38 24.62 1.62
CA ASP A 450 -46.78 24.62 2.05
C ASP A 450 -47.26 26.01 2.55
N ILE A 451 -46.39 27.02 2.54
CA ILE A 451 -46.65 28.37 3.06
C ILE A 451 -46.36 29.44 1.99
N PHE A 452 -45.25 29.30 1.27
CA PHE A 452 -44.77 30.21 0.23
C PHE A 452 -44.27 29.43 -0.99
N ASP A 453 -44.81 29.76 -2.16
CA ASP A 453 -44.42 29.11 -3.42
C ASP A 453 -42.99 29.51 -3.86
N GLU A 454 -42.54 30.71 -3.52
CA GLU A 454 -41.22 31.25 -3.89
C GLU A 454 -40.21 31.21 -2.73
N TYR A 455 -38.92 31.31 -3.07
CA TYR A 455 -37.86 31.51 -2.08
C TYR A 455 -37.96 32.91 -1.47
N ILE A 456 -37.98 32.97 -0.15
CA ILE A 456 -37.76 34.20 0.61
C ILE A 456 -36.26 34.43 0.70
N TYR A 457 -35.82 35.57 0.18
CA TYR A 457 -34.42 35.96 0.16
C TYR A 457 -34.09 36.95 1.29
N ARG A 458 -32.94 36.72 1.91
CA ARG A 458 -32.26 37.61 2.85
C ARG A 458 -30.93 38.01 2.25
N SER A 459 -30.50 39.24 2.51
CA SER A 459 -29.19 39.76 2.12
C SER A 459 -28.07 39.11 2.94
N SER A 460 -28.34 38.77 4.20
CA SER A 460 -27.38 38.07 5.07
C SER A 460 -28.09 37.16 6.08
N ILE A 461 -27.37 36.16 6.59
CA ILE A 461 -27.75 35.43 7.80
C ILE A 461 -26.52 35.13 8.65
N LYS A 462 -26.65 35.33 9.96
CA LYS A 462 -25.64 34.93 10.94
C LYS A 462 -26.28 34.37 12.19
N GLY A 463 -25.85 33.20 12.63
CA GLY A 463 -26.39 32.58 13.85
C GLY A 463 -25.97 31.13 13.97
N ASN A 464 -26.38 30.49 15.06
CA ASN A 464 -26.09 29.10 15.32
C ASN A 464 -27.36 28.30 15.59
N ILE A 465 -27.46 27.12 15.00
CA ILE A 465 -28.52 26.16 15.23
C ILE A 465 -27.88 24.92 15.82
N SER A 466 -28.45 24.40 16.90
CA SER A 466 -27.99 23.21 17.58
C SER A 466 -29.12 22.22 17.78
N TRP A 467 -28.79 20.94 17.84
CA TRP A 467 -29.76 19.91 18.19
C TRP A 467 -29.20 18.90 19.17
N ARG A 468 -30.09 18.24 19.90
CA ARG A 468 -29.79 17.12 20.80
C ARG A 468 -30.80 16.00 20.58
N TYR A 469 -30.29 14.80 20.36
CA TYR A 469 -31.07 13.58 20.17
C TYR A 469 -30.86 12.63 21.35
N ASN A 470 -31.95 12.08 21.89
CA ASN A 470 -31.91 11.12 22.97
C ASN A 470 -32.13 9.70 22.43
N ASN A 471 -31.04 8.93 22.40
CA ASN A 471 -31.05 7.54 21.93
C ASN A 471 -31.97 6.60 22.73
N LYS A 472 -32.43 6.97 23.95
CA LYS A 472 -33.28 6.11 24.79
C LYS A 472 -34.76 6.20 24.46
N ASN A 473 -35.24 7.40 24.12
CA ASN A 473 -36.67 7.66 23.93
C ASN A 473 -36.98 8.34 22.57
N GLY A 474 -35.99 8.47 21.69
CA GLY A 474 -36.17 9.05 20.35
C GLY A 474 -36.44 10.55 20.33
N ALA A 475 -36.35 11.26 21.48
CA ALA A 475 -36.65 12.68 21.54
C ALA A 475 -35.57 13.53 20.84
N LEU A 476 -35.99 14.54 20.09
CA LEU A 476 -35.13 15.50 19.41
C LEU A 476 -35.49 16.92 19.81
N LYS A 477 -34.49 17.67 20.25
CA LYS A 477 -34.61 19.10 20.53
C LYS A 477 -33.73 19.87 19.57
N ILE A 478 -34.30 20.87 18.91
CA ILE A 478 -33.59 21.80 18.03
C ILE A 478 -33.75 23.19 18.63
N PHE A 479 -32.66 23.92 18.76
CA PHE A 479 -32.65 25.26 19.34
C PHE A 479 -31.60 26.12 18.67
N SER A 480 -31.83 27.43 18.62
CA SER A 480 -30.85 28.38 18.11
C SER A 480 -30.38 29.35 19.19
N GLY A 481 -29.18 29.90 18.99
CA GLY A 481 -28.86 31.21 19.57
C GLY A 481 -29.60 32.32 18.84
N LEU A 482 -29.10 33.55 18.98
CA LEU A 482 -29.62 34.70 18.24
C LEU A 482 -29.30 34.53 16.75
N ILE A 483 -30.33 34.39 15.92
CA ILE A 483 -30.21 34.44 14.47
C ILE A 483 -30.48 35.88 14.02
N LYS A 484 -29.53 36.45 13.29
CA LYS A 484 -29.64 37.76 12.66
C LYS A 484 -29.79 37.56 11.16
N MET A 485 -30.79 38.18 10.55
CA MET A 485 -30.93 38.21 9.10
C MET A 485 -31.19 39.64 8.66
N ASP A 486 -30.51 40.07 7.60
CA ASP A 486 -30.78 41.36 6.95
C ASP A 486 -31.55 41.10 5.65
N GLY A 487 -32.51 41.95 5.30
CA GLY A 487 -33.26 41.87 4.06
C GLY A 487 -33.87 43.21 3.66
N VAL A 488 -34.63 43.22 2.56
CA VAL A 488 -35.30 44.44 2.08
C VAL A 488 -36.35 44.96 3.07
N GLU A 489 -36.90 44.09 3.90
CA GLU A 489 -37.85 44.42 4.97
C GLU A 489 -37.16 44.91 6.25
N GLY A 490 -35.82 44.98 6.26
CA GLY A 490 -35.01 45.40 7.40
C GLY A 490 -34.30 44.26 8.12
N ASN A 491 -33.81 44.55 9.32
CA ASN A 491 -33.03 43.62 10.14
C ASN A 491 -33.98 42.81 11.03
N SER A 492 -33.88 41.48 10.98
CA SER A 492 -34.65 40.59 11.85
C SER A 492 -33.74 39.87 12.83
N ARG A 493 -34.27 39.65 14.04
CA ARG A 493 -33.62 38.97 15.15
C ARG A 493 -34.57 37.91 15.67
N SER A 494 -34.14 36.66 15.63
CA SER A 494 -35.02 35.54 15.99
C SER A 494 -34.30 34.49 16.83
N TYR A 495 -35.11 33.81 17.64
CA TYR A 495 -34.76 32.57 18.31
C TYR A 495 -35.69 31.46 17.84
N PHE A 496 -35.13 30.27 17.69
CA PHE A 496 -35.84 29.07 17.28
C PHE A 496 -35.76 28.02 18.38
N TYR A 497 -36.90 27.41 18.72
CA TYR A 497 -36.97 26.23 19.58
C TYR A 497 -38.03 25.26 19.06
N MET A 498 -37.66 23.99 18.95
CA MET A 498 -38.51 22.88 18.54
C MET A 498 -38.21 21.66 19.42
N ASP A 499 -39.26 21.06 19.98
CA ASP A 499 -39.18 19.86 20.81
C ASP A 499 -40.06 18.75 20.20
N ILE A 500 -39.44 17.64 19.82
CA ILE A 500 -40.06 16.49 19.19
C ILE A 500 -39.94 15.30 20.16
N PRO A 501 -41.04 14.87 20.80
CA PRO A 501 -40.98 13.98 21.97
C PRO A 501 -40.64 12.52 21.68
N ASP A 502 -40.97 11.99 20.49
CA ASP A 502 -40.58 10.65 20.05
C ASP A 502 -40.57 10.57 18.51
N ILE A 503 -39.41 10.32 17.91
CA ILE A 503 -39.28 10.09 16.46
C ILE A 503 -39.46 8.59 16.11
N SER A 504 -39.40 7.69 17.10
CA SER A 504 -39.45 6.23 16.90
C SER A 504 -40.86 5.68 16.69
N SER A 505 -41.89 6.35 17.19
CA SER A 505 -43.31 5.93 17.10
C SER A 505 -43.93 5.99 15.69
N GLY A 506 -43.13 6.17 14.64
CA GLY A 506 -43.58 6.23 13.24
C GLY A 506 -42.61 5.65 12.21
N LEU A 507 -41.60 4.88 12.64
CA LEU A 507 -40.55 4.36 11.76
C LEU A 507 -40.68 2.85 11.53
N ASP A 508 -40.45 2.46 10.28
CA ASP A 508 -40.20 1.09 9.87
C ASP A 508 -38.81 0.65 10.41
N PRO A 509 -38.69 -0.46 11.18
CA PRO A 509 -37.49 -0.87 11.90
C PRO A 509 -36.20 -0.95 11.08
N GLN A 510 -36.30 -1.01 9.75
CA GLN A 510 -35.15 -1.02 8.85
C GLN A 510 -34.40 0.33 8.74
N TYR A 511 -35.02 1.45 9.12
CA TYR A 511 -34.41 2.79 9.02
C TYR A 511 -33.78 3.31 10.31
N THR A 512 -33.96 2.63 11.45
CA THR A 512 -33.50 3.10 12.77
C THR A 512 -32.04 2.71 13.08
N SER A 513 -31.44 1.83 12.27
CA SER A 513 -30.11 1.26 12.53
C SER A 513 -28.93 2.04 11.95
N GLN A 514 -29.11 2.96 11.00
CA GLN A 514 -27.98 3.63 10.33
C GLN A 514 -27.74 5.06 10.86
N TRP A 515 -26.49 5.43 11.17
CA TRP A 515 -26.14 6.80 11.56
C TRP A 515 -26.51 7.84 10.49
N VAL A 516 -26.42 7.47 9.21
CA VAL A 516 -26.84 8.31 8.09
C VAL A 516 -28.33 8.60 8.16
N SER A 517 -29.18 7.59 8.43
CA SER A 517 -30.61 7.82 8.61
C SER A 517 -30.92 8.64 9.87
N LYS A 518 -30.09 8.58 10.92
CA LYS A 518 -30.22 9.42 12.13
C LYS A 518 -29.88 10.90 11.91
N ILE A 519 -28.89 11.22 11.08
CA ILE A 519 -28.59 12.60 10.66
C ILE A 519 -29.69 13.13 9.74
N LEU A 520 -30.21 12.27 8.86
CA LEU A 520 -31.24 12.60 7.87
C LEU A 520 -32.68 12.58 8.44
N MET A 521 -32.85 12.08 9.68
CA MET A 521 -34.13 11.88 10.39
C MET A 521 -34.84 13.17 10.83
N LEU A 522 -34.31 14.34 10.50
CA LEU A 522 -34.94 15.64 10.73
C LEU A 522 -36.27 15.83 9.95
N ALA A 523 -36.71 14.85 9.16
CA ALA A 523 -37.70 15.06 8.09
C ALA A 523 -38.83 14.01 7.90
N SER A 524 -39.12 13.07 8.81
CA SER A 524 -40.19 12.07 8.58
C SER A 524 -41.49 12.29 9.39
N LYS A 525 -42.49 12.88 8.71
CA LYS A 525 -43.97 12.97 8.95
C LYS A 525 -44.56 13.39 10.32
N ASN A 526 -45.74 14.03 10.21
CA ASN A 526 -46.69 14.55 11.23
C ASN A 526 -46.44 14.14 12.68
N LEU A 527 -45.58 14.90 13.36
CA LEU A 527 -45.51 14.93 14.81
C LEU A 527 -46.13 16.24 15.29
N THR A 528 -46.87 16.20 16.39
CA THR A 528 -47.45 17.40 17.00
C THR A 528 -46.31 18.25 17.58
N TYR A 529 -45.91 19.31 16.87
CA TYR A 529 -44.77 20.16 17.26
C TYR A 529 -45.21 21.26 18.24
N ARG A 530 -44.37 21.58 19.24
CA ARG A 530 -44.37 22.90 19.88
C ARG A 530 -43.25 23.73 19.23
N ILE A 531 -43.64 24.63 18.32
CA ILE A 531 -42.73 25.63 17.75
C ILE A 531 -42.88 26.90 18.58
N ILE A 532 -41.78 27.36 19.18
CA ILE A 532 -41.72 28.68 19.81
C ILE A 532 -40.77 29.53 18.97
N LEU A 533 -41.33 30.48 18.22
CA LEU A 533 -40.60 31.52 17.51
C LEU A 533 -40.74 32.82 18.31
N ILE A 534 -39.63 33.34 18.81
CA ILE A 534 -39.59 34.66 19.45
C ILE A 534 -38.80 35.56 18.51
N SER A 535 -39.52 36.46 17.83
CA SER A 535 -38.92 37.58 17.08
C SER A 535 -38.78 38.76 18.04
N VAL A 536 -37.60 39.37 18.09
CA VAL A 536 -37.29 40.54 18.96
C VAL A 536 -37.08 41.79 18.14
#